data_AF-A0A934RUV6-F1
#
_entry.id   AF-A0A934RUV6-F1
#
_cell.length_a   1.000
_cell.length_b   1.000
_cell.length_c   1.000
_cell.angle_alpha   90.00
_cell.angle_beta   90.00
_cell.angle_gamma   90.00
#
_symmetry.space_group_name_H-M   'P 1'
#
loop_
_entity.id
_entity.type
_entity.pdbx_description
1 polymer ?
#
loop_
_entity_poly.entity_id
_entity_poly.type
_entity_poly.pdbx_seq_one_letter_code
_entity_poly.pdbx_strand_id
1 'polypeptide(L)'
;MLAETSGPAYDIDFMTAWGYRLPPGYMLSLGEAGIRAYGAGTTIIDGEVIKRGTDNPTVLNCTIKFMRTGVTIAHATGRKYVEGCVAIACENGFSLGSGGEVVNCKADCAYGPVYASTYERDKKYDAEITVIPATVPFYNGSKTVAYIGGSGHSITLKGSAEAMESDYTIRVGGDKGNIRLKHGNLPHQNHFSASQFELVNETGYPVYLSEKSSDVSVVSKGTVLDEGVGNKVVQN
;
A
#
# COMPACT_ATOMS: atom_id res chain seq x y z
N MET A 1 -21.86 0.70 -14.84
CA MET A 1 -21.55 -0.28 -15.90
C MET A 1 -20.04 -0.40 -15.98
N LEU A 2 -19.48 -1.62 -16.04
CA LEU A 2 -18.04 -1.79 -16.24
C LEU A 2 -17.69 -1.41 -17.69
N ALA A 3 -16.52 -0.79 -17.91
CA ALA A 3 -16.15 -0.24 -19.22
C ALA A 3 -15.77 -1.32 -20.25
N GLU A 4 -15.33 -2.49 -19.78
CA GLU A 4 -15.01 -3.63 -20.62
C GLU A 4 -16.30 -4.32 -21.10
N THR A 5 -16.41 -4.52 -22.41
CA THR A 5 -17.62 -5.08 -23.08
C THR A 5 -17.34 -6.38 -23.84
N SER A 6 -16.11 -6.90 -23.72
CA SER A 6 -15.63 -8.13 -24.36
C SER A 6 -14.32 -8.57 -23.71
N GLY A 7 -13.99 -9.87 -23.72
CA GLY A 7 -12.73 -10.41 -23.23
C GLY A 7 -12.91 -11.36 -22.03
N PRO A 8 -11.83 -11.99 -21.53
CA PRO A 8 -11.93 -13.06 -20.55
C PRO A 8 -12.68 -12.69 -19.26
N ALA A 9 -12.54 -11.43 -18.80
CA ALA A 9 -13.28 -10.96 -17.63
C ALA A 9 -14.76 -10.76 -17.95
N TYR A 10 -15.09 -10.17 -19.09
CA TYR A 10 -16.47 -10.01 -19.57
C TYR A 10 -17.17 -11.37 -19.78
N ASP A 11 -16.48 -12.34 -20.36
CA ASP A 11 -17.01 -13.68 -20.68
C ASP A 11 -17.44 -14.47 -19.44
N ILE A 12 -16.89 -14.13 -18.27
CA ILE A 12 -17.25 -14.71 -16.95
C ILE A 12 -18.07 -13.75 -16.08
N ASP A 13 -18.70 -12.72 -16.68
CA ASP A 13 -19.43 -11.64 -16.01
C ASP A 13 -18.64 -11.00 -14.84
N PHE A 14 -17.34 -10.81 -15.05
CA PHE A 14 -16.42 -10.18 -14.09
C PHE A 14 -16.41 -10.89 -12.73
N MET A 15 -16.70 -12.19 -12.70
CA MET A 15 -16.64 -12.98 -11.48
C MET A 15 -15.20 -13.06 -10.98
N THR A 16 -14.98 -12.66 -9.72
CA THR A 16 -13.66 -12.82 -9.11
C THR A 16 -13.44 -14.27 -8.69
N ALA A 17 -12.17 -14.68 -8.58
CA ALA A 17 -11.82 -15.99 -8.01
C ALA A 17 -12.26 -16.15 -6.54
N TRP A 18 -12.73 -15.08 -5.90
CA TRP A 18 -13.22 -15.06 -4.53
C TRP A 18 -14.75 -15.22 -4.41
N GLY A 19 -15.44 -15.51 -5.52
CA GLY A 19 -16.86 -15.89 -5.51
C GLY A 19 -17.86 -14.73 -5.49
N TYR A 20 -17.43 -13.53 -5.88
CA TYR A 20 -18.33 -12.39 -6.06
C TYR A 20 -17.92 -11.55 -7.29
N ARG A 21 -18.87 -10.83 -7.87
CA ARG A 21 -18.65 -9.98 -9.04
C ARG A 21 -17.80 -8.76 -8.70
N LEU A 22 -16.81 -8.43 -9.55
CA LEU A 22 -15.97 -7.25 -9.38
C LEU A 22 -16.85 -5.98 -9.31
N PRO A 23 -16.85 -5.23 -8.20
CA PRO A 23 -17.58 -3.98 -8.10
C PRO A 23 -16.96 -2.92 -9.02
N PRO A 24 -17.77 -1.98 -9.54
CA PRO A 24 -17.27 -0.86 -10.31
C PRO A 24 -16.33 0.01 -9.46
N GLY A 25 -15.44 0.75 -10.14
CA GLY A 25 -14.51 1.66 -9.48
C GLY A 25 -13.17 1.03 -9.10
N TYR A 26 -12.92 -0.23 -9.46
CA TYR A 26 -11.63 -0.90 -9.28
C TYR A 26 -10.95 -1.18 -10.62
N MET A 27 -9.67 -0.89 -10.71
CA MET A 27 -8.79 -1.39 -11.78
C MET A 27 -7.93 -2.52 -11.24
N LEU A 28 -7.87 -3.64 -11.96
CA LEU A 28 -7.02 -4.78 -11.61
C LEU A 28 -5.94 -4.97 -12.68
N SER A 29 -4.70 -5.12 -12.24
CA SER A 29 -3.57 -5.44 -13.10
C SER A 29 -3.49 -6.94 -13.35
N LEU A 30 -3.17 -7.30 -14.59
CA LEU A 30 -2.79 -8.66 -14.96
C LEU A 30 -1.32 -8.97 -14.62
N GLY A 31 -0.52 -7.96 -14.28
CA GLY A 31 0.88 -8.09 -13.85
C GLY A 31 1.01 -8.14 -12.32
N GLU A 32 1.82 -9.05 -11.79
CA GLU A 32 1.90 -9.29 -10.35
C GLU A 32 2.58 -8.14 -9.57
N ALA A 33 3.82 -7.82 -9.92
CA ALA A 33 4.63 -6.83 -9.23
C ALA A 33 5.69 -6.31 -10.21
N GLY A 34 5.97 -5.01 -10.17
CA GLY A 34 7.09 -4.45 -10.94
C GLY A 34 8.42 -4.94 -10.40
N ILE A 35 8.63 -4.79 -9.08
CA ILE A 35 9.82 -5.27 -8.39
C ILE A 35 9.38 -6.04 -7.15
N ARG A 36 9.80 -7.31 -7.07
CA ARG A 36 9.42 -8.22 -5.98
C ARG A 36 10.62 -8.99 -5.45
N ALA A 37 10.64 -9.17 -4.13
CA ALA A 37 11.59 -10.07 -3.48
C ALA A 37 10.87 -11.24 -2.83
N TYR A 38 11.53 -12.40 -2.83
CA TYR A 38 11.11 -13.59 -2.10
C TYR A 38 12.17 -13.96 -1.07
N GLY A 39 11.74 -14.27 0.15
CA GLY A 39 12.63 -14.63 1.26
C GLY A 39 12.90 -16.12 1.41
N ALA A 40 12.29 -16.95 0.56
CA ALA A 40 12.39 -18.39 0.63
C ALA A 40 12.31 -19.03 -0.75
N GLY A 41 13.01 -20.14 -0.89
CA GLY A 41 13.01 -20.98 -2.07
C GLY A 41 14.06 -22.08 -1.91
N THR A 42 13.93 -23.13 -2.72
CA THR A 42 14.90 -24.21 -2.77
C THR A 42 15.23 -24.47 -4.23
N THR A 43 16.50 -24.64 -4.55
CA THR A 43 16.94 -25.10 -5.86
C THR A 43 17.85 -26.30 -5.71
N ILE A 44 18.04 -27.06 -6.79
CA ILE A 44 18.95 -28.20 -6.82
C ILE A 44 19.98 -27.91 -7.91
N ILE A 45 21.26 -27.87 -7.53
CA ILE A 45 22.38 -27.71 -8.45
C ILE A 45 23.29 -28.91 -8.21
N ASP A 46 23.54 -29.70 -9.26
CA ASP A 46 24.40 -30.90 -9.22
C ASP A 46 24.03 -31.91 -8.11
N GLY A 47 22.73 -32.02 -7.80
CA GLY A 47 22.22 -32.91 -6.76
C GLY A 47 22.22 -32.32 -5.35
N GLU A 48 22.79 -31.14 -5.12
CA GLU A 48 22.75 -30.45 -3.83
C GLU A 48 21.52 -29.54 -3.69
N VAL A 49 20.86 -29.64 -2.55
CA VAL A 49 19.70 -28.81 -2.18
C VAL A 49 20.19 -27.48 -1.60
N ILE A 50 19.96 -26.39 -2.32
CA ILE A 50 20.38 -25.04 -1.93
C ILE A 50 19.15 -24.21 -1.55
N LYS A 51 19.15 -23.69 -0.31
CA LYS A 51 18.16 -22.70 0.14
C LYS A 51 18.47 -21.34 -0.47
N ARG A 52 17.44 -20.67 -0.98
CA ARG A 52 17.51 -19.35 -1.59
C ARG A 52 16.65 -18.36 -0.82
N GLY A 53 17.12 -17.13 -0.74
CA GLY A 53 16.40 -15.99 -0.19
C GLY A 53 17.01 -14.71 -0.74
N THR A 54 16.21 -13.65 -0.78
CA THR A 54 16.70 -12.30 -1.10
C THR A 54 17.08 -11.62 0.19
N ASP A 55 18.31 -11.13 0.28
CA ASP A 55 18.84 -10.45 1.44
C ASP A 55 19.40 -9.09 1.04
N ASN A 56 19.20 -8.09 1.91
CA ASN A 56 19.67 -6.71 1.74
C ASN A 56 19.31 -6.03 0.38
N PRO A 57 18.08 -6.17 -0.17
CA PRO A 57 17.75 -5.58 -1.47
C PRO A 57 17.78 -4.05 -1.44
N THR A 58 18.30 -3.50 -2.54
CA THR A 58 18.33 -2.06 -2.83
C THR A 58 17.69 -1.81 -4.20
N VAL A 59 16.75 -0.86 -4.27
CA VAL A 59 16.06 -0.49 -5.50
C VAL A 59 16.17 1.02 -5.70
N LEU A 60 16.77 1.45 -6.81
CA LEU A 60 17.11 2.85 -7.04
C LEU A 60 16.51 3.34 -8.37
N ASN A 61 15.90 4.52 -8.35
CA ASN A 61 15.56 5.31 -9.55
C ASN A 61 14.72 4.55 -10.61
N CYS A 62 13.87 3.62 -10.16
CA CYS A 62 13.02 2.83 -11.03
C CYS A 62 11.65 3.49 -11.21
N THR A 63 11.07 3.39 -12.41
CA THR A 63 9.65 3.75 -12.65
C THR A 63 8.86 2.48 -12.93
N ILE A 64 7.82 2.23 -12.13
CA ILE A 64 6.92 1.09 -12.26
C ILE A 64 5.53 1.61 -12.63
N LYS A 65 4.90 1.01 -13.64
CA LYS A 65 3.57 1.41 -14.12
C LYS A 65 2.64 0.22 -14.27
N PHE A 66 1.37 0.38 -13.94
CA PHE A 66 0.29 -0.58 -14.25
C PHE A 66 0.47 -1.99 -13.68
N MET A 67 1.15 -2.10 -12.54
CA MET A 67 1.38 -3.37 -11.83
C MET A 67 0.47 -3.50 -10.62
N ARG A 68 0.11 -4.73 -10.21
CA ARG A 68 -0.62 -4.94 -8.96
C ARG A 68 0.17 -4.40 -7.76
N THR A 69 1.50 -4.49 -7.79
CA THR A 69 2.33 -3.77 -6.83
C THR A 69 3.52 -3.09 -7.49
N GLY A 70 3.88 -1.88 -7.07
CA GLY A 70 5.03 -1.13 -7.56
C GLY A 70 6.34 -1.79 -7.13
N VAL A 71 6.72 -1.59 -5.87
CA VAL A 71 7.87 -2.24 -5.21
C VAL A 71 7.40 -2.98 -3.96
N THR A 72 7.49 -4.32 -3.99
CA THR A 72 7.09 -5.20 -2.89
C THR A 72 8.24 -6.12 -2.49
N ILE A 73 9.00 -5.72 -1.48
CA ILE A 73 10.17 -6.46 -0.99
C ILE A 73 10.02 -6.92 0.47
N ALA A 74 8.80 -6.93 1.00
CA ALA A 74 8.48 -7.33 2.37
C ALA A 74 8.95 -8.73 2.78
N HIS A 75 9.18 -9.63 1.82
CA HIS A 75 9.68 -10.97 2.10
C HIS A 75 11.20 -11.06 2.18
N ALA A 76 11.94 -10.03 1.78
CA ALA A 76 13.39 -10.04 1.90
C ALA A 76 13.86 -9.91 3.35
N THR A 77 15.03 -10.49 3.62
CA THR A 77 15.73 -10.32 4.90
C THR A 77 16.69 -9.14 4.85
N GLY A 78 17.23 -8.78 6.02
CA GLY A 78 18.18 -7.68 6.13
C GLY A 78 17.55 -6.32 5.82
N ARG A 79 18.41 -5.41 5.36
CA ARG A 79 18.04 -4.03 5.00
C ARG A 79 17.18 -4.02 3.73
N LYS A 80 16.09 -3.27 3.73
CA LYS A 80 15.22 -3.13 2.54
C LYS A 80 15.16 -1.67 2.18
N TYR A 81 15.90 -1.27 1.15
CA TYR A 81 16.10 0.14 0.80
C TYR A 81 15.55 0.46 -0.58
N VAL A 82 14.69 1.47 -0.68
CA VAL A 82 14.09 1.94 -1.93
C VAL A 82 14.23 3.45 -2.02
N GLU A 83 14.89 3.93 -3.06
CA GLU A 83 15.17 5.36 -3.24
C GLU A 83 14.83 5.85 -4.65
N GLY A 84 14.26 7.05 -4.75
CA GLY A 84 14.05 7.74 -6.02
C GLY A 84 13.09 7.02 -6.98
N CYS A 85 12.33 6.05 -6.49
CA CYS A 85 11.44 5.25 -7.31
C CYS A 85 10.08 5.92 -7.50
N VAL A 86 9.42 5.61 -8.61
CA VAL A 86 8.12 6.17 -8.99
C VAL A 86 7.15 5.04 -9.31
N ALA A 87 6.02 4.95 -8.59
CA ALA A 87 4.95 3.99 -8.87
C ALA A 87 3.70 4.69 -9.42
N ILE A 88 3.36 4.44 -10.68
CA ILE A 88 2.24 5.09 -11.38
C ILE A 88 1.15 4.06 -11.66
N ALA A 89 -0.09 4.40 -11.33
CA ALA A 89 -1.25 3.57 -11.61
C ALA A 89 -1.06 2.10 -11.19
N CYS A 90 -0.51 1.90 -10.00
CA CYS A 90 -0.36 0.57 -9.39
C CYS A 90 -1.48 0.32 -8.39
N GLU A 91 -1.91 -0.93 -8.21
CA GLU A 91 -2.92 -1.26 -7.16
C GLU A 91 -2.36 -1.13 -5.74
N ASN A 92 -1.04 -1.03 -5.61
CA ASN A 92 -0.32 -0.65 -4.40
C ASN A 92 1.07 -0.14 -4.79
N GLY A 93 1.47 1.07 -4.36
CA GLY A 93 2.77 1.65 -4.70
C GLY A 93 3.93 0.91 -4.04
N PHE A 94 4.08 1.05 -2.72
CA PHE A 94 5.20 0.50 -1.95
C PHE A 94 4.74 -0.46 -0.85
N SER A 95 5.50 -1.54 -0.61
CA SER A 95 5.31 -2.45 0.53
C SER A 95 6.59 -3.21 0.87
N LEU A 96 7.36 -2.71 1.83
CA LEU A 96 8.66 -3.27 2.19
C LEU A 96 8.64 -4.06 3.51
N GLY A 97 7.52 -4.11 4.24
CA GLY A 97 7.44 -4.79 5.53
C GLY A 97 8.38 -4.20 6.59
N SER A 98 8.69 -4.98 7.63
CA SER A 98 9.50 -4.52 8.77
C SER A 98 10.90 -4.02 8.40
N GLY A 99 11.29 -2.85 8.91
CA GLY A 99 12.61 -2.25 8.67
C GLY A 99 12.80 -1.76 7.22
N GLY A 100 11.72 -1.57 6.47
CA GLY A 100 11.78 -0.99 5.14
C GLY A 100 12.04 0.50 5.19
N GLU A 101 12.90 0.98 4.29
CA GLU A 101 13.25 2.38 4.10
C GLU A 101 12.80 2.81 2.69
N VAL A 102 11.92 3.80 2.61
CA VAL A 102 11.48 4.42 1.36
C VAL A 102 11.88 5.89 1.37
N VAL A 103 12.78 6.28 0.48
CA VAL A 103 13.40 7.62 0.48
C VAL A 103 13.15 8.31 -0.85
N ASN A 104 12.69 9.56 -0.82
CA ASN A 104 12.50 10.40 -2.02
C ASN A 104 11.66 9.72 -3.12
N CYS A 105 10.71 8.86 -2.74
CA CYS A 105 9.90 8.11 -3.69
C CYS A 105 8.60 8.84 -4.02
N LYS A 106 7.99 8.48 -5.14
CA LYS A 106 6.74 9.09 -5.63
C LYS A 106 5.74 8.01 -6.01
N ALA A 107 4.46 8.28 -5.79
CA ALA A 107 3.40 7.43 -6.32
C ALA A 107 2.09 8.19 -6.51
N ASP A 108 1.24 7.74 -7.43
CA ASP A 108 -0.14 8.24 -7.54
C ASP A 108 -1.12 7.31 -6.80
N CYS A 109 -2.35 7.79 -6.61
CA CYS A 109 -3.44 7.03 -6.01
C CYS A 109 -4.42 6.47 -7.04
N ALA A 110 -4.04 6.37 -8.32
CA ALA A 110 -5.01 6.15 -9.39
C ALA A 110 -5.75 4.83 -9.22
N TYR A 111 -5.03 3.72 -8.99
CA TYR A 111 -5.64 2.37 -8.90
C TYR A 111 -5.55 1.74 -7.49
N GLY A 112 -4.79 2.35 -6.59
CA GLY A 112 -4.62 1.88 -5.22
C GLY A 112 -3.83 2.87 -4.38
N PRO A 113 -3.53 2.50 -3.12
CA PRO A 113 -2.75 3.35 -2.24
C PRO A 113 -1.30 3.50 -2.68
N VAL A 114 -0.68 4.64 -2.37
CA VAL A 114 0.77 4.86 -2.56
C VAL A 114 1.59 3.90 -1.69
N TYR A 115 1.04 3.50 -0.56
CA TYR A 115 1.65 2.59 0.40
C TYR A 115 0.59 1.76 1.12
N ALA A 116 0.87 0.49 1.31
CA ALA A 116 0.11 -0.32 2.26
C ALA A 116 1.04 -1.25 3.05
N SER A 117 0.81 -1.33 4.36
CA SER A 117 1.45 -2.34 5.20
C SER A 117 1.15 -3.75 4.66
N THR A 118 2.15 -4.62 4.68
CA THR A 118 2.00 -6.00 4.22
C THR A 118 1.33 -6.85 5.31
N TYR A 119 1.75 -6.67 6.55
CA TYR A 119 1.29 -7.44 7.71
C TYR A 119 1.05 -6.54 8.92
N GLU A 120 0.10 -6.91 9.78
CA GLU A 120 -0.15 -6.25 11.08
C GLU A 120 1.08 -6.24 11.99
N ARG A 121 1.98 -7.21 11.82
CA ARG A 121 3.21 -7.31 12.62
C ARG A 121 4.39 -6.52 12.07
N ASP A 122 4.20 -5.77 10.98
CA ASP A 122 5.28 -4.97 10.40
C ASP A 122 5.74 -3.91 11.41
N LYS A 123 7.05 -3.69 11.51
CA LYS A 123 7.64 -2.76 12.48
C LYS A 123 8.69 -1.86 11.84
N LYS A 124 8.83 -0.63 12.33
CA LYS A 124 9.94 0.26 11.93
C LYS A 124 10.06 0.46 10.43
N TYR A 125 8.91 0.70 9.77
CA TYR A 125 8.89 1.17 8.40
C TYR A 125 9.13 2.68 8.42
N ASP A 126 10.17 3.11 7.71
CA ASP A 126 10.57 4.51 7.57
C ASP A 126 10.34 4.93 6.12
N ALA A 127 9.46 5.91 5.91
CA ALA A 127 9.05 6.27 4.57
C ALA A 127 8.79 7.75 4.36
N GLU A 128 9.39 8.29 3.31
CA GLU A 128 9.04 9.55 2.69
C GLU A 128 8.51 9.31 1.28
N ILE A 129 7.22 9.56 1.07
CA ILE A 129 6.56 9.36 -0.23
C ILE A 129 5.84 10.64 -0.64
N THR A 130 6.14 11.12 -1.85
CA THR A 130 5.38 12.20 -2.48
C THR A 130 4.22 11.63 -3.30
N VAL A 131 3.00 11.95 -2.93
CA VAL A 131 1.80 11.70 -3.74
C VAL A 131 1.81 12.64 -4.93
N ILE A 132 1.80 12.08 -6.14
CA ILE A 132 1.82 12.82 -7.40
C ILE A 132 0.46 12.75 -8.11
N PRO A 133 0.12 13.73 -8.96
CA PRO A 133 -1.11 13.69 -9.75
C PRO A 133 -1.18 12.44 -10.63
N ALA A 134 -2.35 11.81 -10.66
CA ALA A 134 -2.62 10.71 -11.56
C ALA A 134 -2.70 11.20 -13.00
N THR A 135 -2.11 10.45 -13.93
CA THR A 135 -2.22 10.72 -15.38
C THR A 135 -3.33 9.89 -16.04
N VAL A 136 -4.06 9.11 -15.26
CA VAL A 136 -5.15 8.22 -15.68
C VAL A 136 -6.34 8.40 -14.72
N PRO A 137 -7.58 8.03 -15.13
CA PRO A 137 -8.73 8.12 -14.24
C PRO A 137 -8.55 7.32 -12.96
N PHE A 138 -9.19 7.79 -11.89
CA PHE A 138 -9.19 7.13 -10.59
C PHE A 138 -10.11 5.90 -10.57
N TYR A 139 -9.52 4.75 -10.30
CA TYR A 139 -10.16 3.46 -10.06
C TYR A 139 -9.56 2.76 -8.84
N ASN A 140 -9.23 3.53 -7.81
CA ASN A 140 -8.90 3.05 -6.48
C ASN A 140 -10.19 2.92 -5.67
N GLY A 141 -10.90 1.82 -5.88
CA GLY A 141 -12.22 1.61 -5.29
C GLY A 141 -12.23 1.47 -3.76
N SER A 142 -11.07 1.33 -3.10
CA SER A 142 -10.99 1.42 -1.64
C SER A 142 -10.95 2.86 -1.12
N LYS A 143 -10.75 3.85 -2.03
CA LYS A 143 -10.58 5.27 -1.69
C LYS A 143 -9.48 5.49 -0.64
N THR A 144 -8.39 4.72 -0.73
CA THR A 144 -7.33 4.71 0.27
C THR A 144 -6.06 5.31 -0.32
N VAL A 145 -5.53 6.35 0.32
CA VAL A 145 -4.24 6.97 -0.06
C VAL A 145 -3.09 6.13 0.45
N ALA A 146 -3.12 5.80 1.75
CA ALA A 146 -2.19 4.90 2.40
C ALA A 146 -2.94 4.05 3.43
N TYR A 147 -2.52 2.79 3.58
CA TYR A 147 -3.03 1.90 4.62
C TYR A 147 -1.90 1.51 5.58
N ILE A 148 -2.02 1.95 6.83
CA ILE A 148 -0.93 1.87 7.81
C ILE A 148 -1.39 1.00 8.97
N GLY A 149 -0.88 -0.22 9.04
CA GLY A 149 -0.92 -1.09 10.22
C GLY A 149 0.49 -1.46 10.64
N GLY A 150 0.66 -2.01 11.85
CA GLY A 150 1.98 -2.27 12.41
C GLY A 150 2.38 -1.25 13.47
N SER A 151 3.67 -1.18 13.79
CA SER A 151 4.15 -0.32 14.88
C SER A 151 5.54 0.28 14.68
N GLY A 152 5.82 1.36 15.43
CA GLY A 152 7.16 1.96 15.46
C GLY A 152 7.60 2.58 14.13
N HIS A 153 6.67 2.97 13.27
CA HIS A 153 6.93 3.58 11.98
C HIS A 153 7.33 5.06 12.09
N SER A 154 7.94 5.59 11.03
CA SER A 154 8.06 7.02 10.77
C SER A 154 7.63 7.25 9.32
N ILE A 155 6.50 7.91 9.10
CA ILE A 155 5.91 8.04 7.77
C ILE A 155 5.64 9.50 7.47
N THR A 156 6.18 9.99 6.36
CA THR A 156 5.91 11.31 5.81
C THR A 156 5.27 11.17 4.44
N LEU A 157 4.06 11.72 4.28
CA LEU A 157 3.36 11.83 3.01
C LEU A 157 3.35 13.28 2.56
N LYS A 158 3.98 13.55 1.41
CA LYS A 158 4.04 14.87 0.76
C LYS A 158 3.12 14.90 -0.44
N GLY A 159 2.70 16.08 -0.90
CA GLY A 159 1.89 16.21 -2.11
C GLY A 159 1.33 17.61 -2.31
N SER A 160 0.87 17.90 -3.53
CA SER A 160 0.16 19.14 -3.87
C SER A 160 -1.35 18.91 -3.92
N ALA A 161 -2.13 20.00 -3.91
CA ALA A 161 -3.59 19.94 -4.08
C ALA A 161 -4.00 19.32 -5.43
N GLU A 162 -3.17 19.47 -6.47
CA GLU A 162 -3.39 18.86 -7.79
C GLU A 162 -3.34 17.33 -7.77
N ALA A 163 -2.67 16.75 -6.76
CA ALA A 163 -2.57 15.31 -6.59
C ALA A 163 -3.75 14.71 -5.80
N MET A 164 -4.72 15.55 -5.39
CA MET A 164 -5.82 15.14 -4.53
C MET A 164 -7.04 14.68 -5.31
N GLU A 165 -7.52 13.47 -4.99
CA GLU A 165 -8.87 13.03 -5.34
C GLU A 165 -9.81 13.23 -4.15
N SER A 166 -11.01 13.71 -4.45
CA SER A 166 -12.07 13.88 -3.46
C SER A 166 -12.46 12.53 -2.84
N ASP A 167 -12.79 12.53 -1.54
CA ASP A 167 -13.17 11.36 -0.74
C ASP A 167 -12.10 10.30 -0.43
N TYR A 168 -10.83 10.51 -0.78
CA TYR A 168 -9.78 9.54 -0.47
C TYR A 168 -9.21 9.78 0.92
N THR A 169 -8.79 8.73 1.63
CA THR A 169 -8.38 8.83 3.04
C THR A 169 -7.10 8.06 3.32
N ILE A 170 -6.25 8.60 4.18
CA ILE A 170 -5.14 7.89 4.82
C ILE A 170 -5.72 7.09 5.99
N ARG A 171 -5.65 5.76 5.91
CA ARG A 171 -6.25 4.87 6.91
C ARG A 171 -5.17 4.29 7.83
N VAL A 172 -5.33 4.51 9.12
CA VAL A 172 -4.46 3.97 10.17
C VAL A 172 -5.23 2.92 10.97
N GLY A 173 -4.81 1.67 10.81
CA GLY A 173 -5.50 0.51 11.37
C GLY A 173 -6.86 0.22 10.72
N GLY A 174 -7.60 -0.71 11.31
CA GLY A 174 -8.94 -1.09 10.86
C GLY A 174 -8.94 -1.77 9.50
N ASP A 175 -10.09 -1.76 8.83
CA ASP A 175 -10.30 -2.45 7.56
C ASP A 175 -9.49 -1.79 6.41
N LYS A 176 -8.72 -2.61 5.70
CA LYS A 176 -7.92 -2.24 4.53
C LYS A 176 -8.79 -1.90 3.32
N GLY A 177 -10.00 -2.46 3.24
CA GLY A 177 -10.98 -2.17 2.18
C GLY A 177 -10.57 -2.57 0.77
N ASN A 178 -9.45 -3.30 0.63
CA ASN A 178 -8.97 -3.79 -0.66
C ASN A 178 -9.96 -4.82 -1.23
N ILE A 179 -10.14 -4.80 -2.55
CA ILE A 179 -11.02 -5.71 -3.27
C ILE A 179 -10.83 -7.18 -2.84
N ARG A 180 -9.59 -7.66 -2.75
CA ARG A 180 -9.26 -9.06 -2.40
C ARG A 180 -9.71 -9.50 -1.01
N LEU A 181 -10.08 -8.55 -0.15
CA LEU A 181 -10.43 -8.76 1.25
C LEU A 181 -11.94 -8.60 1.52
N LYS A 182 -12.72 -8.19 0.51
CA LYS A 182 -14.17 -8.05 0.64
C LYS A 182 -14.83 -9.38 0.95
N HIS A 183 -16.00 -9.32 1.58
CA HIS A 183 -16.83 -10.48 1.91
C HIS A 183 -16.11 -11.54 2.77
N GLY A 184 -15.18 -11.11 3.64
CA GLY A 184 -14.47 -12.00 4.55
C GLY A 184 -13.33 -12.80 3.91
N ASN A 185 -12.92 -12.44 2.69
CA ASN A 185 -11.78 -13.08 2.02
C ASN A 185 -10.46 -12.70 2.69
N LEU A 186 -9.56 -13.69 2.80
CA LEU A 186 -8.22 -13.54 3.37
C LEU A 186 -8.21 -12.72 4.69
N PRO A 187 -9.00 -13.10 5.71
CA PRO A 187 -9.26 -12.24 6.87
C PRO A 187 -7.99 -11.92 7.67
N HIS A 188 -6.98 -12.80 7.62
CA HIS A 188 -5.67 -12.59 8.25
C HIS A 188 -4.83 -11.47 7.60
N GLN A 189 -5.24 -10.93 6.45
CA GLN A 189 -4.58 -9.84 5.73
C GLN A 189 -5.37 -8.52 5.84
N ASN A 190 -6.37 -8.48 6.72
CA ASN A 190 -7.26 -7.35 6.89
C ASN A 190 -7.38 -6.95 8.38
N HIS A 191 -7.97 -5.78 8.62
CA HIS A 191 -8.37 -5.32 9.94
C HIS A 191 -7.20 -5.20 10.92
N PHE A 192 -6.11 -4.56 10.49
CA PHE A 192 -4.86 -4.44 11.27
C PHE A 192 -4.99 -3.46 12.44
N SER A 193 -4.22 -3.72 13.48
CA SER A 193 -3.86 -2.77 14.53
C SER A 193 -2.70 -1.89 14.07
N ALA A 194 -2.65 -0.67 14.60
CA ALA A 194 -1.63 0.31 14.24
C ALA A 194 -1.21 1.10 15.49
N SER A 195 0.07 1.07 15.88
CA SER A 195 0.43 1.68 17.16
C SER A 195 1.85 2.22 17.30
N GLN A 196 2.03 3.17 18.21
CA GLN A 196 3.35 3.64 18.65
C GLN A 196 4.22 4.15 17.49
N PHE A 197 3.70 5.05 16.66
CA PHE A 197 4.44 5.57 15.51
C PHE A 197 4.10 7.03 15.20
N GLU A 198 4.88 7.62 14.30
CA GLU A 198 4.71 9.00 13.85
C GLU A 198 4.25 9.05 12.38
N LEU A 199 3.23 9.88 12.12
CA LEU A 199 2.73 10.19 10.79
C LEU A 199 2.73 11.69 10.57
N VAL A 200 3.47 12.13 9.56
CA VAL A 200 3.44 13.50 9.04
C VAL A 200 2.71 13.48 7.71
N ASN A 201 1.47 13.97 7.71
CA ASN A 201 0.67 14.16 6.51
C ASN A 201 0.77 15.63 6.04
N GLU A 202 1.67 15.89 5.11
CA GLU A 202 1.80 17.21 4.48
C GLU A 202 0.85 17.39 3.29
N THR A 203 0.02 16.40 2.98
CA THR A 203 -1.06 16.48 1.98
C THR A 203 -2.34 17.01 2.61
N GLY A 204 -3.30 17.41 1.78
CA GLY A 204 -4.65 17.76 2.26
C GLY A 204 -5.58 16.57 2.48
N TYR A 205 -5.12 15.32 2.25
CA TYR A 205 -5.99 14.15 2.43
C TYR A 205 -6.37 13.95 3.89
N PRO A 206 -7.64 13.60 4.19
CA PRO A 206 -8.04 13.26 5.54
C PRO A 206 -7.27 12.05 6.07
N VAL A 207 -7.01 12.03 7.37
CA VAL A 207 -6.48 10.90 8.13
C VAL A 207 -7.61 10.31 8.97
N TYR A 208 -7.77 9.00 8.91
CA TYR A 208 -8.67 8.25 9.77
C TYR A 208 -7.86 7.31 10.65
N LEU A 209 -7.90 7.55 11.95
CA LEU A 209 -7.35 6.69 12.99
C LEU A 209 -8.49 5.81 13.51
N SER A 210 -8.47 4.52 13.19
CA SER A 210 -9.56 3.61 13.58
C SER A 210 -9.54 3.29 15.07
N GLU A 211 -10.55 2.56 15.54
CA GLU A 211 -10.61 2.03 16.90
C GLU A 211 -9.44 1.09 17.25
N LYS A 212 -8.71 0.59 16.24
CA LYS A 212 -7.51 -0.24 16.40
C LYS A 212 -6.20 0.54 16.35
N SER A 213 -6.27 1.86 16.33
CA SER A 213 -5.11 2.73 16.43
C SER A 213 -4.82 3.09 17.88
N SER A 214 -3.54 3.06 18.28
CA SER A 214 -3.15 3.50 19.62
C SER A 214 -1.77 4.12 19.70
N ASP A 215 -1.62 5.14 20.53
CA ASP A 215 -0.34 5.85 20.75
C ASP A 215 0.32 6.33 19.44
N VAL A 216 -0.48 6.72 18.45
CA VAL A 216 0.00 7.29 17.18
C VAL A 216 0.10 8.81 17.32
N SER A 217 1.23 9.38 16.92
CA SER A 217 1.41 10.83 16.83
C SER A 217 1.23 11.30 15.38
N VAL A 218 0.24 12.16 15.14
CA VAL A 218 -0.12 12.65 13.80
C VAL A 218 0.06 14.16 13.74
N VAL A 219 0.79 14.61 12.73
CA VAL A 219 0.78 16.01 12.27
C VAL A 219 0.17 16.00 10.87
N SER A 220 -0.93 16.73 10.65
CA SER A 220 -1.68 16.65 9.38
C SER A 220 -2.15 18.01 8.89
N LYS A 221 -1.99 18.29 7.59
CA LYS A 221 -2.69 19.41 6.93
C LYS A 221 -4.13 19.05 6.54
N GLY A 222 -4.43 17.76 6.41
CA GLY A 222 -5.79 17.26 6.22
C GLY A 222 -6.56 17.12 7.53
N THR A 223 -7.88 16.96 7.44
CA THR A 223 -8.72 16.66 8.61
C THR A 223 -8.33 15.32 9.24
N VAL A 224 -8.48 15.20 10.56
CA VAL A 224 -8.20 13.95 11.27
C VAL A 224 -9.45 13.52 12.01
N LEU A 225 -9.93 12.31 11.72
CA LEU A 225 -10.95 11.61 12.50
C LEU A 225 -10.22 10.57 13.36
N ASP A 226 -10.37 10.69 14.67
CA ASP A 226 -9.69 9.82 15.65
C ASP A 226 -10.71 9.05 16.47
N GLU A 227 -10.74 7.73 16.28
CA GLU A 227 -11.55 6.77 17.04
C GLU A 227 -10.66 5.86 17.91
N GLY A 228 -9.34 6.07 17.90
CA GLY A 228 -8.37 5.27 18.64
C GLY A 228 -8.16 5.73 20.08
N VAL A 229 -7.08 5.24 20.69
CA VAL A 229 -6.78 5.49 22.11
C VAL A 229 -5.34 5.97 22.28
N GLY A 230 -5.14 7.04 23.04
CA GLY A 230 -3.79 7.55 23.35
C GLY A 230 -3.08 8.24 22.17
N ASN A 231 -3.78 8.45 21.07
CA ASN A 231 -3.29 9.17 19.91
C ASN A 231 -3.08 10.66 20.23
N LYS A 232 -2.12 11.29 19.54
CA LYS A 232 -1.82 12.71 19.64
C LYS A 232 -1.95 13.34 18.26
N VAL A 233 -2.84 14.31 18.12
CA VAL A 233 -3.15 14.91 16.82
C VAL A 233 -2.84 16.40 16.85
N VAL A 234 -2.08 16.85 15.85
CA VAL A 234 -1.84 18.27 15.54
C VAL A 234 -2.31 18.51 14.10
N GLN A 235 -3.24 19.44 13.92
CA GLN A 235 -3.75 19.82 12.61
C GLN A 235 -3.27 21.22 12.26
N ASN A 236 -2.65 21.38 11.08
CA ASN A 236 -2.04 22.63 10.60
C ASN A 236 -2.78 23.18 9.38
#